data_AF-A0A9C7Z6D5-F1
#
_entry.id   AF-A0A9C7Z6D5-F1
#
_cell.length_a   1.000
_cell.length_b   1.000
_cell.length_c   1.000
_cell.angle_alpha   90.00
_cell.angle_beta   90.00
_cell.angle_gamma   90.00
#
_symmetry.space_group_name_H-M   'P 1'
#
loop_
_entity.id
_entity.type
_entity.pdbx_description
1 polymer ?
#
loop_
_entity_poly.entity_id
_entity_poly.type
_entity_poly.pdbx_seq_one_letter_code
_entity_poly.pdbx_strand_id
1 'polypeptide(L)'
;MRDTSFFTHPENDWQRRYEALRASFVERLPARIVADRFGYSPGYIRLLRHQFQHGKIDFSEPVPEGKAARRRVTAEIRRRIKAWRERRLSAGEITVLLSEDGIELSVRTVERVLAEEGFPKLPRRTRLKGGLTVNGAEVPERSQLVSLSKLNGKRFDCAGAGVFLFAPFLAQLDVEKIVTAASLPGSKVIPAINY
;
A
#
# COMPACT_ATOMS: atom_id res chain seq x y z
N MET A 1 45.25 23.36 22.32
CA MET A 1 44.89 23.38 23.75
C MET A 1 43.40 23.10 23.82
N ARG A 2 42.94 22.15 24.66
CA ARG A 2 41.51 21.85 24.79
C ARG A 2 40.87 22.95 25.64
N ASP A 3 40.40 24.00 24.99
CA ASP A 3 39.87 25.19 25.65
C ASP A 3 38.34 25.09 25.87
N THR A 4 37.75 26.14 26.46
CA THR A 4 36.29 26.28 26.69
C THR A 4 35.45 26.15 25.42
N SER A 5 36.07 26.26 24.24
CA SER A 5 35.48 25.99 22.93
C SER A 5 34.94 24.56 22.80
N PHE A 6 35.57 23.58 23.47
CA PHE A 6 35.15 22.17 23.46
C PHE A 6 33.74 21.96 24.04
N PHE A 7 33.34 22.77 25.03
CA PHE A 7 32.02 22.68 25.66
C PHE A 7 30.97 23.57 24.97
N THR A 8 31.41 24.62 24.27
CA THR A 8 30.51 25.56 23.60
C THR A 8 30.18 25.16 22.16
N HIS A 9 31.05 24.40 21.50
CA HIS A 9 30.86 23.90 20.13
C HIS A 9 31.15 22.40 20.02
N PRO A 10 30.32 21.54 20.65
CA PRO A 10 30.53 20.10 20.62
C PRO A 10 30.26 19.52 19.22
N GLU A 11 31.19 18.68 18.73
CA GLU A 11 31.06 17.98 17.44
C GLU A 11 30.12 16.76 17.51
N ASN A 12 30.07 16.07 18.66
CA ASN A 12 29.20 14.90 18.86
C ASN A 12 27.78 15.33 19.25
N ASP A 13 26.77 14.72 18.62
CA ASP A 13 25.36 15.05 18.88
C ASP A 13 24.96 14.76 20.34
N TRP A 14 25.53 13.70 20.91
CA TRP A 14 25.34 13.31 22.30
C TRP A 14 25.82 14.38 23.28
N GLN A 15 27.06 14.83 23.09
CA GLN A 15 27.68 15.86 23.93
C GLN A 15 26.94 17.18 23.81
N ARG A 16 26.50 17.54 22.60
CA ARG A 16 25.69 18.75 22.35
C ARG A 16 24.37 18.75 23.12
N ARG A 17 23.69 17.61 23.23
CA ARG A 17 22.45 17.49 24.02
C ARG A 17 22.70 17.64 25.51
N TYR A 18 23.79 17.07 26.01
CA TYR A 18 24.19 17.21 27.42
C TYR A 18 24.46 18.67 27.78
N GLU A 19 25.29 19.36 26.98
CA GLU A 19 25.64 20.76 27.23
C GLU A 19 24.43 21.71 27.11
N ALA A 20 23.52 21.45 26.16
CA ALA A 20 22.27 22.21 26.04
C ALA A 20 21.37 22.05 27.28
N LEU A 21 21.26 20.84 27.84
CA LEU A 21 20.50 20.62 29.08
C LEU A 21 21.21 21.21 30.30
N ARG A 22 22.55 21.11 30.36
CA ARG A 22 23.36 21.75 31.41
C ARG A 22 23.14 23.27 31.42
N ALA A 23 23.22 23.93 30.27
CA ALA A 23 22.93 25.36 30.15
C ALA A 23 21.48 25.71 30.54
N SER A 24 20.53 24.83 30.26
CA SER A 24 19.13 25.02 30.64
C SER A 24 18.88 24.86 32.16
N PHE A 25 19.52 23.90 32.82
CA PHE A 25 19.25 23.56 34.23
C PHE A 25 20.22 24.21 35.22
N VAL A 26 21.50 24.29 34.88
CA VAL A 26 22.57 24.85 35.72
C VAL A 26 22.68 26.36 35.51
N GLU A 27 22.81 26.80 34.26
CA GLU A 27 22.91 28.24 33.92
C GLU A 27 21.53 28.94 33.90
N ARG A 28 20.43 28.17 34.05
CA ARG A 28 19.03 28.64 34.09
C ARG A 28 18.62 29.50 32.89
N LEU A 29 19.24 29.27 31.72
CA LEU A 29 18.95 30.05 30.53
C LEU A 29 17.55 29.72 29.94
N PRO A 30 16.85 30.71 29.38
CA PRO A 30 15.62 30.48 28.62
C PRO A 30 15.85 29.54 27.43
N ALA A 31 14.84 28.71 27.12
CA ALA A 31 14.93 27.73 26.04
C ALA A 31 15.25 28.33 24.66
N ARG A 32 14.92 29.61 24.43
CA ARG A 32 15.29 30.34 23.21
C ARG A 32 16.81 30.57 23.10
N ILE A 33 17.43 31.07 24.17
CA ILE A 33 18.87 31.35 24.21
C ILE A 33 19.69 30.06 24.07
N VAL A 34 19.26 28.98 24.74
CA VAL A 34 19.91 27.67 24.62
C VAL A 34 19.77 27.10 23.21
N ALA A 35 18.58 27.26 22.60
CA ALA A 35 18.33 26.84 21.22
C ALA A 35 19.26 27.56 20.24
N ASP A 36 19.39 28.88 20.35
CA ASP A 36 20.24 29.69 19.48
C ASP A 36 21.74 29.35 19.67
N ARG A 37 22.18 29.10 20.91
CA ARG A 37 23.58 28.78 21.25
C ARG A 37 24.05 27.42 20.73
N PHE A 38 23.17 26.41 20.72
CA PHE A 38 23.51 25.04 20.35
C PHE A 38 22.89 24.58 19.02
N GLY A 39 22.21 25.47 18.28
CA GLY A 39 21.62 25.19 16.96
C GLY A 39 20.38 24.29 17.01
N TYR A 40 19.59 24.37 18.08
CA TYR A 40 18.34 23.62 18.23
C TYR A 40 17.11 24.51 18.02
N SER A 41 15.94 23.89 17.86
CA SER A 41 14.66 24.61 17.96
C SER A 41 14.27 24.82 19.43
N PRO A 42 13.68 25.97 19.81
CA PRO A 42 13.17 26.18 21.17
C PRO A 42 12.17 25.09 21.63
N GLY A 43 11.40 24.52 20.71
CA GLY A 43 10.48 23.42 21.00
C GLY A 43 11.22 22.12 21.36
N TYR A 44 12.35 21.85 20.70
CA TYR A 44 13.18 20.69 20.97
C TYR A 44 13.84 20.77 22.36
N ILE A 45 14.29 21.96 22.77
CA ILE A 45 14.83 22.17 24.13
C ILE A 45 13.77 21.92 25.22
N ARG A 46 12.53 22.36 25.00
CA ARG A 46 11.41 22.07 25.92
C ARG A 46 11.12 20.57 26.00
N LEU A 47 11.15 19.87 24.87
CA LEU A 47 10.99 18.42 24.80
C LEU A 47 12.10 17.71 25.58
N LEU A 48 13.37 18.07 25.33
CA LEU A 48 14.52 17.50 26.03
C LEU A 48 14.42 17.71 27.55
N ARG A 49 14.01 18.90 27.99
CA ARG A 49 13.79 19.22 29.40
C ARG A 49 12.76 18.29 30.04
N HIS A 50 11.61 18.11 29.39
CA HIS A 50 10.56 17.22 29.85
C HIS A 50 11.04 15.76 29.87
N GLN A 51 11.70 15.29 28.80
CA GLN A 51 12.22 13.93 28.73
C GLN A 51 13.25 13.64 29.83
N PHE A 52 14.11 14.60 30.16
CA PHE A 52 15.08 14.49 31.25
C PHE A 52 14.40 14.46 32.63
N GLN A 53 13.43 15.36 32.88
CA GLN A 53 12.68 15.38 34.15
C GLN A 53 11.92 14.08 34.43
N HIS A 54 11.48 13.39 33.38
CA HIS A 54 10.78 12.11 33.48
C HIS A 54 11.70 10.89 33.34
N GLY A 55 13.03 11.06 33.40
CA GLY A 55 13.99 9.96 33.34
C GLY A 55 13.98 9.17 32.02
N LYS A 56 13.47 9.76 30.94
CA LYS A 56 13.40 9.13 29.60
C LYS A 56 14.68 9.26 28.80
N ILE A 57 15.61 10.09 29.26
CA ILE A 57 16.96 10.25 28.70
C ILE A 57 17.93 9.87 29.80
N ASP A 58 18.81 8.93 29.50
CA ASP A 58 19.99 8.65 30.29
C ASP A 58 21.23 9.07 29.48
N PHE A 59 22.20 9.69 30.13
CA PHE A 59 23.45 10.16 29.53
C PHE A 59 24.63 9.19 29.77
N SER A 60 24.36 7.99 30.30
CA SER A 60 25.35 7.04 30.80
C SER A 60 26.20 6.32 29.74
N GLU A 61 25.88 6.38 28.44
CA GLU A 61 26.79 5.90 27.38
C GLU A 61 26.39 6.49 26.01
N PRO A 62 27.32 6.96 25.17
CA PRO A 62 26.97 7.43 23.83
C PRO A 62 26.39 6.27 23.03
N VAL A 63 25.10 6.36 22.68
CA VAL A 63 24.49 5.44 21.71
C VAL A 63 25.37 5.49 20.45
N PRO A 64 25.92 4.37 19.96
CA PRO A 64 26.77 4.40 18.79
C PRO A 64 26.02 5.11 17.66
N GLU A 65 26.57 6.23 17.18
CA GLU A 65 26.00 7.04 16.08
C GLU A 65 25.96 6.28 14.73
N GLY A 66 26.31 5.00 14.73
CA GLY A 66 26.04 4.09 13.64
C GLY A 66 24.55 3.83 13.52
N LYS A 67 23.86 4.67 12.72
CA LYS A 67 22.53 4.45 12.11
C LYS A 67 22.03 3.04 12.42
N ALA A 68 21.26 2.90 13.51
CA ALA A 68 20.77 1.64 14.06
C ALA A 68 20.65 0.61 12.94
N ALA A 69 21.54 -0.38 12.94
CA ALA A 69 21.80 -1.27 11.82
C ALA A 69 20.47 -1.69 11.19
N ARG A 70 20.04 -0.97 10.14
CA ARG A 70 18.77 -1.20 9.46
C ARG A 70 18.82 -2.67 9.10
N ARG A 71 17.96 -3.52 9.69
CA ARG A 71 17.91 -4.98 9.46
C ARG A 71 18.40 -5.26 8.05
N ARG A 72 19.69 -5.58 7.92
CA ARG A 72 20.33 -5.57 6.62
C ARG A 72 19.78 -6.81 5.96
N VAL A 73 19.00 -6.62 4.91
CA VAL A 73 18.68 -7.73 4.01
C VAL A 73 20.04 -8.28 3.57
N THR A 74 20.34 -9.51 4.00
CA THR A 74 21.62 -10.18 3.72
C THR A 74 21.83 -10.22 2.20
N ALA A 75 23.09 -10.17 1.76
CA ALA A 75 23.42 -10.23 0.33
C ALA A 75 22.81 -11.47 -0.36
N GLU A 76 22.70 -12.58 0.37
CA GLU A 76 22.04 -13.79 -0.10
C GLU A 76 20.55 -13.57 -0.42
N ILE A 77 19.81 -12.93 0.49
CA ILE A 77 18.40 -12.62 0.30
C ILE A 77 18.20 -11.69 -0.90
N ARG A 78 19.10 -10.71 -1.10
CA ARG A 78 19.07 -9.84 -2.29
C ARG A 78 19.24 -10.65 -3.58
N ARG A 79 20.17 -11.61 -3.62
CA ARG A 79 20.36 -12.50 -4.78
C ARG A 79 19.11 -13.34 -5.06
N ARG A 80 18.45 -13.88 -4.03
CA ARG A 80 17.19 -14.63 -4.18
C ARG A 80 16.07 -13.74 -4.76
N ILE A 81 15.89 -12.54 -4.21
CA ILE A 81 14.93 -11.55 -4.72
C ILE A 81 15.21 -11.24 -6.20
N LYS A 82 16.47 -11.09 -6.59
CA LYS A 82 16.87 -10.87 -7.99
C LYS A 82 16.51 -12.06 -8.89
N ALA A 83 16.85 -13.28 -8.48
CA ALA A 83 16.55 -14.49 -9.25
C ALA A 83 15.04 -14.67 -9.48
N TRP A 84 14.22 -14.39 -8.47
CA TRP A 84 12.76 -14.42 -8.63
C TRP A 84 12.22 -13.28 -9.48
N ARG A 85 12.87 -12.11 -9.45
CA ARG A 85 12.51 -10.99 -10.30
C ARG A 85 12.76 -11.26 -11.79
N GLU A 86 13.84 -11.96 -12.11
CA GLU A 86 14.16 -12.41 -13.48
C GLU A 86 13.07 -13.34 -14.03
N ARG A 87 12.43 -14.13 -13.16
CA ARG A 87 11.25 -14.96 -13.48
C ARG A 87 9.93 -14.17 -13.61
N ARG A 88 9.99 -12.83 -13.61
CA ARG A 88 8.85 -11.90 -13.69
C ARG A 88 7.83 -12.02 -12.55
N LEU A 89 8.24 -12.47 -11.38
CA LEU A 89 7.39 -12.48 -10.18
C LEU A 89 7.18 -11.07 -9.62
N SER A 90 5.99 -10.85 -9.07
CA SER A 90 5.59 -9.63 -8.38
C SER A 90 6.23 -9.56 -6.99
N ALA A 91 6.33 -8.35 -6.44
CA ALA A 91 6.87 -8.17 -5.09
C ALA A 91 6.05 -8.91 -4.02
N GLY A 92 4.73 -9.06 -4.23
CA GLY A 92 3.86 -9.86 -3.37
C GLY A 92 4.16 -11.36 -3.45
N GLU A 93 4.26 -11.91 -4.66
CA GLU A 93 4.63 -13.34 -4.84
C GLU A 93 6.02 -13.63 -4.25
N ILE A 94 6.99 -12.72 -4.43
CA ILE A 94 8.31 -12.85 -3.83
C ILE A 94 8.23 -12.89 -2.30
N THR A 95 7.35 -12.11 -1.67
CA THR A 95 7.19 -12.12 -0.21
C THR A 95 6.56 -13.40 0.31
N VAL A 96 5.66 -14.02 -0.46
CA VAL A 96 5.09 -15.33 -0.12
C VAL A 96 6.18 -16.40 -0.17
N LEU A 97 6.96 -16.44 -1.25
CA LEU A 97 8.09 -17.39 -1.37
C LEU A 97 9.12 -17.20 -0.26
N LEU A 98 9.46 -15.95 0.09
CA LEU A 98 10.35 -15.67 1.22
C LEU A 98 9.78 -16.15 2.55
N SER A 99 8.46 -16.08 2.72
CA SER A 99 7.79 -16.55 3.94
C SER A 99 7.80 -18.07 4.05
N GLU A 100 7.64 -18.79 2.92
CA GLU A 100 7.80 -20.25 2.85
C GLU A 100 9.23 -20.68 3.25
N ASP A 101 10.23 -19.87 2.90
CA ASP A 101 11.63 -20.06 3.30
C ASP A 101 11.93 -19.64 4.75
N GLY A 102 10.93 -19.24 5.54
CA GLY A 102 11.07 -18.80 6.93
C GLY A 102 11.60 -17.37 7.11
N ILE A 103 11.64 -16.57 6.03
CA ILE A 103 12.13 -15.19 6.04
C ILE A 103 10.96 -14.21 5.95
N GLU A 104 10.52 -13.69 7.10
CA GLU A 104 9.45 -12.69 7.14
C GLU A 104 9.95 -11.30 6.69
N LEU A 105 9.71 -10.98 5.41
CA LEU A 105 9.97 -9.66 4.85
C LEU A 105 8.69 -8.99 4.37
N SER A 106 8.53 -7.71 4.74
CA SER A 106 7.43 -6.90 4.22
C SER A 106 7.56 -6.67 2.72
N VAL A 107 6.44 -6.58 2.01
CA VAL A 107 6.37 -6.22 0.59
C VAL A 107 7.15 -4.93 0.30
N ARG A 108 7.06 -3.94 1.20
CA ARG A 108 7.77 -2.67 1.08
C ARG A 108 9.29 -2.83 1.14
N THR A 109 9.78 -3.78 1.94
CA THR A 109 11.21 -4.09 2.01
C THR A 109 11.70 -4.70 0.71
N VAL A 110 10.93 -5.62 0.12
CA VAL A 110 11.24 -6.25 -1.17
C VAL A 110 11.20 -5.23 -2.31
N GLU A 111 10.16 -4.38 -2.36
CA GLU A 111 10.08 -3.28 -3.34
C GLU A 111 11.28 -2.33 -3.25
N ARG A 112 11.73 -2.00 -2.03
CA ARG A 112 12.92 -1.16 -1.83
C ARG A 112 14.18 -1.84 -2.35
N VAL A 113 14.38 -3.13 -2.04
CA VAL A 113 15.53 -3.90 -2.55
C VAL A 113 15.50 -3.94 -4.07
N LEU A 114 14.34 -4.20 -4.68
CA LEU A 114 14.19 -4.20 -6.14
C LEU A 114 14.50 -2.84 -6.77
N ALA A 115 14.11 -1.74 -6.11
CA ALA A 115 14.42 -0.39 -6.57
C ALA A 115 15.91 -0.06 -6.44
N GLU A 116 16.57 -0.46 -5.34
CA GLU A 116 18.01 -0.33 -5.16
C GLU A 116 18.80 -1.11 -6.23
N GLU A 117 18.31 -2.28 -6.63
CA GLU A 117 18.92 -3.14 -7.67
C GLU A 117 18.54 -2.73 -9.11
N GLY A 118 17.77 -1.65 -9.29
CA GLY A 118 17.43 -1.08 -10.61
C GLY A 118 16.28 -1.75 -11.36
N PHE A 119 15.48 -2.59 -10.71
CA PHE A 119 14.33 -3.21 -11.36
C PHE A 119 13.14 -2.24 -11.44
N PRO A 120 12.58 -1.98 -12.64
CA PRO A 120 11.40 -1.14 -12.77
C PRO A 120 10.18 -1.81 -12.13
N LYS A 121 9.23 -1.01 -11.64
CA LYS A 121 7.98 -1.52 -11.09
C LYS A 121 7.21 -2.28 -12.18
N LEU A 122 6.71 -3.48 -11.86
CA LEU A 122 5.90 -4.22 -12.84
C LEU A 122 4.62 -3.42 -13.11
N PRO A 123 4.13 -3.43 -14.36
CA PRO A 123 2.85 -2.81 -14.68
C PRO A 123 1.76 -3.44 -13.81
N ARG A 124 0.97 -2.59 -13.17
CA ARG A 124 -0.12 -3.03 -12.30
C ARG A 124 -1.09 -3.88 -13.13
N ARG A 125 -1.24 -5.15 -12.78
CA ARG A 125 -2.32 -5.98 -13.35
C ARG A 125 -3.64 -5.32 -12.98
N THR A 126 -4.41 -4.85 -13.96
CA THR A 126 -5.77 -4.34 -13.74
C THR A 126 -6.57 -5.47 -13.11
N ARG A 127 -7.31 -5.21 -12.02
CA ARG A 127 -8.09 -6.23 -11.27
C ARG A 127 -8.94 -7.14 -12.17
N LEU A 128 -9.44 -6.60 -13.29
CA LEU A 128 -10.13 -7.32 -14.37
C LEU A 128 -9.33 -8.48 -15.00
N LYS A 129 -8.00 -8.35 -15.18
CA LYS A 129 -7.15 -9.43 -15.69
C LYS A 129 -6.84 -10.51 -14.64
N GLY A 130 -7.10 -10.22 -13.36
CA GLY A 130 -6.98 -11.18 -12.26
C GLY A 130 -8.27 -11.91 -11.94
N GLY A 131 -9.33 -11.72 -12.75
CA GLY A 131 -10.61 -12.40 -12.55
C GLY A 131 -11.39 -11.97 -11.31
N LEU A 132 -10.98 -10.89 -10.61
CA LEU A 132 -11.60 -10.47 -9.35
C LEU A 132 -12.37 -9.16 -9.53
N THR A 133 -13.65 -9.18 -9.15
CA THR A 133 -14.49 -7.99 -9.01
C THR A 133 -13.98 -7.10 -7.86
N VAL A 134 -14.52 -5.88 -7.74
CA VAL A 134 -14.16 -4.94 -6.64
C VAL A 134 -14.43 -5.56 -5.26
N ASN A 135 -15.39 -6.48 -5.16
CA ASN A 135 -15.78 -7.19 -3.95
C ASN A 135 -15.15 -8.60 -3.82
N GLY A 136 -14.18 -8.95 -4.66
CA GLY A 136 -13.47 -10.22 -4.58
C GLY A 136 -14.22 -11.44 -5.10
N ALA A 137 -15.41 -11.28 -5.69
CA ALA A 137 -16.08 -12.35 -6.44
C ALA A 137 -15.41 -12.56 -7.79
N GLU A 138 -15.44 -13.79 -8.31
CA GLU A 138 -15.02 -14.08 -9.68
C GLU A 138 -15.82 -13.24 -10.67
N VAL A 139 -15.15 -12.63 -11.64
CA VAL A 139 -15.80 -11.86 -12.70
C VAL A 139 -16.58 -12.84 -13.56
N PRO A 140 -17.93 -12.76 -13.61
CA PRO A 140 -18.71 -13.63 -14.47
C PRO A 140 -18.33 -13.36 -15.92
N GLU A 141 -18.45 -14.39 -16.77
CA GLU A 141 -18.27 -14.22 -18.20
C GLU A 141 -19.20 -13.11 -18.71
N ARG A 142 -18.71 -12.31 -19.67
CA ARG A 142 -19.53 -11.25 -20.27
C ARG A 142 -20.81 -11.86 -20.83
N SER A 143 -21.96 -11.25 -20.52
CA SER A 143 -23.23 -11.61 -21.13
C SER A 143 -23.11 -11.54 -22.65
N GLN A 144 -23.58 -12.55 -23.36
CA GLN A 144 -23.55 -12.63 -24.82
C GLN A 144 -24.96 -12.89 -25.33
N LEU A 145 -25.22 -12.44 -26.56
CA LEU A 145 -26.46 -12.73 -27.25
C LEU A 145 -26.48 -14.22 -27.62
N VAL A 146 -27.46 -14.95 -27.11
CA VAL A 146 -27.61 -16.38 -27.39
C VAL A 146 -28.53 -16.56 -28.60
N SER A 147 -28.07 -17.31 -29.59
CA SER A 147 -28.90 -17.68 -30.75
C SER A 147 -29.87 -18.80 -30.36
N LEU A 148 -31.14 -18.69 -30.77
CA LEU A 148 -32.19 -19.70 -30.50
C LEU A 148 -31.80 -21.11 -30.97
N SER A 149 -31.02 -21.23 -32.04
CA SER A 149 -30.46 -22.49 -32.53
C SER A 149 -29.57 -23.22 -31.52
N LYS A 150 -28.84 -22.49 -30.67
CA LYS A 150 -27.98 -23.06 -29.61
C LYS A 150 -28.75 -23.49 -28.36
N LEU A 151 -30.02 -23.09 -28.26
CA LEU A 151 -30.92 -23.39 -27.15
C LEU A 151 -31.87 -24.55 -27.47
N ASN A 152 -31.92 -24.99 -28.73
CA ASN A 152 -32.83 -26.05 -29.15
C ASN A 152 -32.52 -27.37 -28.41
N GLY A 153 -33.52 -27.94 -27.76
CA GLY A 153 -33.38 -29.16 -26.95
C GLY A 153 -32.83 -28.98 -25.53
N LYS A 154 -32.49 -27.76 -25.09
CA LYS A 154 -32.08 -27.49 -23.70
C LYS A 154 -33.30 -27.32 -22.80
N ARG A 155 -33.23 -27.86 -21.58
CA ARG A 155 -34.23 -27.68 -20.53
C ARG A 155 -33.69 -26.71 -19.49
N PHE A 156 -34.55 -25.80 -19.04
CA PHE A 156 -34.22 -24.81 -18.02
C PHE A 156 -35.32 -24.81 -16.98
N ASP A 157 -34.94 -24.86 -15.71
CA ASP A 157 -35.89 -24.73 -14.61
C ASP A 157 -36.24 -23.25 -14.43
N CYS A 158 -37.53 -22.93 -14.51
CA CYS A 158 -38.04 -21.57 -14.44
C CYS A 158 -39.32 -21.55 -13.61
N ALA A 159 -39.38 -20.69 -12.58
CA ALA A 159 -40.57 -20.51 -11.75
C ALA A 159 -41.75 -19.86 -12.52
N GLY A 160 -41.49 -19.23 -13.67
CA GLY A 160 -42.46 -18.47 -14.47
C GLY A 160 -42.84 -19.11 -15.81
N ALA A 161 -42.67 -20.42 -15.98
CA ALA A 161 -42.89 -21.08 -17.29
C ALA A 161 -44.32 -20.91 -17.85
N GLY A 162 -45.31 -20.63 -17.00
CA GLY A 162 -46.70 -20.39 -17.41
C GLY A 162 -46.89 -19.17 -18.33
N VAL A 163 -45.94 -18.22 -18.35
CA VAL A 163 -45.99 -17.06 -19.27
C VAL A 163 -45.93 -17.49 -20.73
N PHE A 164 -45.25 -18.60 -21.05
CA PHE A 164 -45.16 -19.12 -22.41
C PHE A 164 -46.50 -19.62 -22.95
N LEU A 165 -47.47 -19.93 -22.09
CA LEU A 165 -48.84 -20.27 -22.52
C LEU A 165 -49.51 -19.08 -23.24
N PHE A 166 -49.10 -17.86 -22.91
CA PHE A 166 -49.59 -16.62 -23.50
C PHE A 166 -48.70 -16.11 -24.64
N ALA A 167 -47.66 -16.87 -25.04
CA ALA A 167 -46.79 -16.50 -26.16
C ALA A 167 -47.53 -16.08 -27.45
N PRO A 168 -48.62 -16.75 -27.90
CA PRO A 168 -49.34 -16.29 -29.09
C PRO A 168 -50.02 -14.92 -28.90
N PHE A 169 -50.45 -14.57 -27.69
CA PHE A 169 -51.00 -13.24 -27.39
C PHE A 169 -49.90 -12.19 -27.27
N LEU A 170 -48.76 -12.55 -26.67
CA LEU A 170 -47.58 -11.69 -26.58
C LEU A 170 -47.01 -11.37 -27.97
N ALA A 171 -47.05 -12.32 -28.91
CA ALA A 171 -46.64 -12.10 -30.29
C ALA A 171 -47.53 -11.08 -31.03
N GLN A 172 -48.81 -10.96 -30.63
CA GLN A 172 -49.73 -9.97 -31.20
C GLN A 172 -49.51 -8.56 -30.64
N LEU A 173 -48.81 -8.42 -29.52
CA LEU A 173 -48.65 -7.16 -28.79
C LEU A 173 -47.56 -6.23 -29.34
N ASP A 174 -46.95 -6.55 -30.49
CA ASP A 174 -45.96 -5.71 -31.20
C ASP A 174 -44.97 -5.01 -30.25
N VAL A 175 -44.37 -5.82 -29.37
CA VAL A 175 -43.52 -5.36 -28.25
C VAL A 175 -42.35 -4.52 -28.76
N GLU A 176 -41.89 -4.77 -29.99
CA GLU A 176 -40.82 -3.99 -30.63
C GLU A 176 -41.18 -2.51 -30.76
N LYS A 177 -42.42 -2.21 -31.16
CA LYS A 177 -42.92 -0.83 -31.27
C LYS A 177 -43.04 -0.18 -29.90
N ILE A 178 -43.47 -0.94 -28.90
CA ILE A 178 -43.60 -0.45 -27.52
C ILE A 178 -42.23 -0.09 -26.95
N VAL A 179 -41.23 -0.97 -27.11
CA VAL A 179 -39.85 -0.74 -26.64
C VAL A 179 -39.23 0.49 -27.31
N THR A 180 -39.47 0.65 -28.62
CA THR A 180 -38.98 1.80 -29.39
C THR A 180 -39.66 3.10 -28.97
N ALA A 181 -40.98 3.09 -28.80
CA ALA A 181 -41.74 4.25 -28.33
C ALA A 181 -41.37 4.67 -26.90
N ALA A 182 -41.09 3.69 -26.02
CA ALA A 182 -40.70 3.92 -24.64
C ALA A 182 -39.22 4.31 -24.45
N SER A 183 -38.41 4.28 -25.52
CA SER A 183 -36.97 4.60 -25.49
C SER A 183 -36.22 3.87 -24.37
N LEU A 184 -36.49 2.56 -24.20
CA LEU A 184 -35.86 1.77 -23.15
C LEU A 184 -34.33 1.66 -23.34
N PRO A 185 -33.55 1.68 -22.26
CA PRO A 185 -32.09 1.62 -22.35
C PRO A 185 -31.62 0.25 -22.85
N GLY A 186 -30.77 0.25 -23.88
CA GLY A 186 -30.06 -0.92 -24.37
C GLY A 186 -28.55 -0.76 -24.23
N SER A 187 -27.83 -1.88 -24.11
CA SER A 187 -26.36 -1.89 -24.13
C SER A 187 -25.85 -2.25 -25.53
N LYS A 188 -24.57 -1.98 -25.82
CA LYS A 188 -23.94 -2.41 -27.09
C LYS A 188 -23.96 -3.93 -27.29
N VAL A 189 -24.12 -4.69 -26.22
CA VAL A 189 -24.05 -6.16 -26.21
C VAL A 189 -25.44 -6.80 -26.16
N ILE A 190 -26.39 -6.16 -25.47
CA ILE A 190 -27.78 -6.61 -25.33
C ILE A 190 -28.69 -5.44 -25.75
N PRO A 191 -29.36 -5.55 -26.92
CA PRO A 191 -30.36 -4.58 -27.37
C PRO A 191 -31.50 -4.42 -26.35
N ALA A 192 -32.19 -3.26 -26.36
CA ALA A 192 -33.30 -2.99 -25.45
C ALA A 192 -34.45 -4.01 -25.56
N ILE A 193 -34.62 -4.65 -26.71
CA ILE A 193 -35.62 -5.72 -26.94
C ILE A 193 -35.28 -7.04 -26.24
N ASN A 194 -34.01 -7.25 -25.87
CA ASN A 194 -33.51 -8.52 -25.30
C ASN A 194 -33.17 -8.41 -23.80
N TYR A 195 -33.56 -7.30 -23.15
CA TYR A 195 -33.48 -7.10 -21.70
C TYR A 195 -34.71 -7.69 -21.01
#